data_AF-C5RAM6-F1
#
_entry.id   AF-C5RAM6-F1
#
_cell.length_a   1.000
_cell.length_b   1.000
_cell.length_c   1.000
_cell.angle_alpha   90.00
_cell.angle_beta   90.00
_cell.angle_gamma   90.00
#
_symmetry.space_group_name_H-M   'P 1'
#
loop_
_entity.id
_entity.type
_entity.pdbx_description
1 polymer ?
#
loop_
_entity_poly.entity_id
_entity_poly.type
_entity_poly.pdbx_seq_one_letter_code
_entity_poly.pdbx_strand_id
1 'polypeptide(L)'
;MDEKLSEFFKLFSNVLRLKILKILADHEQNVSDLVTATGYSQSNISQQLKMLKQADIVSSHKHGKQVFYVLKDDHIRSIIALATTHLEEKL
;
A
#
# COMPACT_ATOMS: atom_id res chain seq x y z
N MET A 1 -2.33 21.47 10.30
CA MET A 1 -1.79 20.65 9.19
C MET A 1 -1.05 19.44 9.75
N ASP A 2 -0.19 19.68 10.75
CA ASP A 2 0.65 18.65 11.38
C ASP A 2 -0.12 17.46 11.96
N GLU A 3 -1.29 17.68 12.57
CA GLU A 3 -2.15 16.58 13.03
C GLU A 3 -2.61 15.66 11.88
N LYS A 4 -3.01 16.26 10.75
CA LYS A 4 -3.41 15.49 9.56
C LYS A 4 -2.22 14.73 8.96
N LEU A 5 -1.04 15.36 8.96
CA LEU A 5 0.19 14.74 8.49
C LEU A 5 0.63 13.57 9.40
N SER A 6 0.46 13.72 10.72
CA SER A 6 0.70 12.66 11.69
C SER A 6 -0.25 11.47 11.48
N GLU A 7 -1.56 11.73 11.34
CA GLU A 7 -2.53 10.68 11.00
C GLU A 7 -2.23 10.00 9.66
N PHE A 8 -1.81 10.77 8.66
CA PHE A 8 -1.35 10.24 7.39
C PHE A 8 -0.15 9.30 7.58
N PHE A 9 0.89 9.71 8.30
CA PHE A 9 2.06 8.86 8.54
C PHE A 9 1.75 7.63 9.40
N LYS A 10 0.78 7.69 10.32
CA LYS A 10 0.28 6.51 11.04
C LYS A 10 -0.28 5.44 10.10
N LEU A 11 -0.72 5.78 8.89
CA LEU A 11 -1.13 4.80 7.88
C LEU A 11 0.05 4.00 7.32
N PHE A 12 1.26 4.55 7.34
CA PHE A 12 2.47 3.88 6.88
C PHE A 12 3.16 3.10 8.01
N SER A 13 2.86 3.37 9.28
CA SER A 13 3.44 2.70 10.46
C SER A 13 2.91 1.27 10.69
N ASN A 14 2.90 0.41 9.68
CA ASN A 14 2.60 -1.01 9.79
C ASN A 14 3.34 -1.81 8.70
N VAL A 15 4.03 -2.87 9.12
CA VAL A 15 4.90 -3.68 8.23
C VAL A 15 4.12 -4.30 7.06
N LEU A 16 2.92 -4.83 7.30
CA LEU A 16 2.12 -5.44 6.24
C LEU A 16 1.63 -4.39 5.24
N ARG A 17 1.14 -3.24 5.70
CA ARG A 17 0.74 -2.14 4.80
C ARG A 17 1.91 -1.68 3.95
N LEU A 18 3.09 -1.48 4.53
CA LEU A 18 4.28 -1.10 3.76
C LEU A 18 4.67 -2.15 2.72
N LYS A 19 4.59 -3.45 3.05
CA LYS A 19 4.81 -4.53 2.07
C LYS A 19 3.81 -4.44 0.91
N ILE A 20 2.51 -4.30 1.20
CA ILE A 20 1.47 -4.15 0.18
C ILE A 20 1.76 -2.94 -0.70
N LEU A 21 2.02 -1.78 -0.11
CA LEU A 21 2.23 -0.54 -0.87
C LEU A 21 3.52 -0.60 -1.71
N LYS A 22 4.59 -1.24 -1.24
CA LYS A 22 5.80 -1.48 -2.04
C LYS A 22 5.51 -2.36 -3.26
N ILE A 23 4.75 -3.44 -3.10
CA ILE A 23 4.35 -4.29 -4.22
C ILE A 23 3.48 -3.51 -5.21
N LEU A 24 2.51 -2.74 -4.71
CA LEU A 24 1.62 -1.90 -5.52
C LEU A 24 2.33 -0.72 -6.19
N ALA A 25 3.51 -0.33 -5.69
CA ALA A 25 4.35 0.62 -6.39
C ALA A 25 4.81 0.01 -7.72
N ASP A 26 5.23 -1.24 -7.79
CA ASP A 26 5.70 -1.78 -9.07
C ASP A 26 4.57 -1.92 -10.09
N HIS A 27 3.43 -2.51 -9.69
CA HIS A 27 2.26 -2.71 -10.54
C HIS A 27 1.01 -3.05 -9.72
N GLU A 28 -0.16 -2.89 -10.33
CA GLU A 28 -1.44 -3.26 -9.71
C GLU A 28 -1.52 -4.76 -9.42
N GLN A 29 -2.21 -5.11 -8.33
CA GLN A 29 -2.34 -6.49 -7.86
C GLN A 29 -3.77 -6.81 -7.41
N ASN A 30 -4.18 -8.05 -7.57
CA ASN A 30 -5.36 -8.56 -6.88
C ASN A 30 -5.01 -9.12 -5.48
N VAL A 31 -6.02 -9.43 -4.69
CA VAL A 31 -5.84 -9.93 -3.31
C VAL A 31 -5.08 -11.26 -3.26
N SER A 32 -5.31 -12.16 -4.20
CA SER A 32 -4.67 -13.49 -4.24
C SER A 32 -3.17 -13.39 -4.52
N ASP A 33 -2.78 -12.48 -5.41
CA ASP A 33 -1.36 -12.25 -5.71
C ASP A 33 -0.66 -11.58 -4.53
N LEU A 34 -1.32 -10.65 -3.83
CA LEU A 34 -0.80 -10.06 -2.60
C LEU A 34 -0.65 -11.07 -1.47
N VAL A 35 -1.57 -12.03 -1.33
CA VAL A 35 -1.44 -13.14 -0.38
C VAL A 35 -0.18 -13.96 -0.70
N THR A 36 0.00 -14.31 -1.96
CA THR A 36 1.16 -15.09 -2.44
C THR A 36 2.47 -14.34 -2.19
N ALA A 37 2.53 -13.05 -2.53
CA ALA A 37 3.74 -12.23 -2.41
C ALA A 37 4.12 -11.88 -0.97
N THR A 38 3.13 -11.75 -0.08
CA THR A 38 3.38 -11.31 1.30
C THR A 38 3.43 -12.44 2.33
N GLY A 39 2.80 -13.58 2.04
CA GLY A 39 2.65 -14.72 2.95
C GLY A 39 1.59 -14.53 4.04
N TYR A 40 0.84 -13.43 4.03
CA TYR A 40 -0.23 -13.16 5.00
C TYR A 40 -1.57 -13.72 4.54
N SER A 41 -2.48 -13.95 5.50
CA SER A 41 -3.82 -14.45 5.19
C SER A 41 -4.62 -13.46 4.33
N GLN A 42 -5.51 -13.99 3.49
CA GLN A 42 -6.43 -13.19 2.67
C GLN A 42 -7.28 -12.22 3.50
N SER A 43 -7.68 -12.63 4.72
CA SER A 43 -8.43 -11.76 5.63
C SER A 43 -7.59 -10.56 6.07
N ASN A 44 -6.32 -10.77 6.44
CA ASN A 44 -5.43 -9.66 6.81
C ASN A 44 -5.20 -8.72 5.62
N ILE A 45 -4.91 -9.25 4.43
CA ILE A 45 -4.70 -8.42 3.23
C ILE A 45 -5.96 -7.59 2.92
N SER A 46 -7.14 -8.22 2.92
CA SER A 46 -8.41 -7.55 2.62
C SER A 46 -8.71 -6.44 3.63
N GLN A 47 -8.42 -6.67 4.92
CA GLN A 47 -8.58 -5.66 5.96
C GLN A 47 -7.66 -4.45 5.74
N GLN A 48 -6.39 -4.69 5.42
CA GLN A 48 -5.43 -3.61 5.15
C GLN A 48 -5.82 -2.82 3.89
N LEU A 49 -6.19 -3.49 2.80
CA LEU A 49 -6.63 -2.84 1.56
C LEU A 49 -7.90 -2.02 1.76
N LYS A 50 -8.85 -2.51 2.56
CA LYS A 50 -10.06 -1.74 2.92
C LYS A 50 -9.68 -0.44 3.64
N MET A 51 -8.79 -0.51 4.63
CA MET A 51 -8.33 0.66 5.38
C MET A 51 -7.57 1.64 4.47
N LEU A 52 -6.62 1.16 3.67
CA LEU A 52 -5.85 1.98 2.73
C LEU A 52 -6.76 2.67 1.71
N LYS A 53 -7.79 1.98 1.22
CA LYS A 53 -8.77 2.54 0.28
C LYS A 53 -9.65 3.60 0.94
N GLN A 54 -10.08 3.38 2.18
CA GLN A 54 -10.85 4.36 2.95
C GLN A 54 -10.05 5.63 3.23
N ALA A 55 -8.72 5.50 3.38
CA ALA A 55 -7.81 6.61 3.57
C ALA A 55 -7.29 7.22 2.26
N ASP A 56 -7.84 6.82 1.11
CA ASP A 56 -7.47 7.28 -0.23
C ASP A 56 -5.98 7.07 -0.60
N ILE A 57 -5.34 6.05 -0.02
CA ILE A 57 -3.95 5.67 -0.33
C ILE A 57 -3.88 4.73 -1.53
N VAL A 58 -4.92 3.92 -1.71
CA VAL A 58 -5.06 3.00 -2.84
C VAL A 58 -6.43 3.14 -3.48
N SER A 59 -6.49 2.91 -4.78
CA SER A 59 -7.73 2.75 -5.52
C SER A 59 -7.92 1.29 -5.93
N SER A 60 -9.11 0.95 -6.42
CA SER A 60 -9.38 -0.37 -6.96
C SER A 60 -10.29 -0.30 -8.16
N HIS A 61 -10.08 -1.16 -9.14
CA HIS A 61 -10.97 -1.32 -10.27
C HIS A 61 -11.22 -2.81 -10.54
N LYS A 62 -12.24 -3.11 -11.35
CA LYS A 62 -12.58 -4.48 -11.73
C LYS A 62 -12.02 -4.77 -13.11
N HIS A 63 -11.41 -5.94 -13.25
CA HIS A 63 -11.07 -6.50 -14.55
C HIS A 63 -11.63 -7.92 -14.61
N GLY A 64 -12.70 -8.10 -15.41
CA GLY A 64 -13.50 -9.31 -15.42
C GLY A 64 -14.13 -9.60 -14.04
N LYS A 65 -13.80 -10.77 -13.46
CA LYS A 65 -14.28 -11.21 -12.14
C LYS A 65 -13.35 -10.81 -10.99
N GLN A 66 -12.18 -10.25 -11.28
CA GLN A 66 -11.16 -9.91 -10.29
C GLN A 66 -11.17 -8.42 -9.96
N VAL A 67 -10.79 -8.09 -8.73
CA VAL A 67 -10.57 -6.71 -8.27
C VAL A 67 -9.08 -6.50 -8.14
N PHE A 68 -8.58 -5.49 -8.84
CA PHE A 68 -7.18 -5.06 -8.78
C PHE A 68 -7.08 -3.78 -7.96
N TYR A 69 -6.00 -3.67 -7.21
CA TYR A 69 -5.65 -2.53 -6.37
C TYR A 69 -4.41 -1.86 -6.95
N VAL A 70 -4.37 -0.54 -6.85
CA VAL A 70 -3.27 0.30 -7.33
C VAL A 70 -3.07 1.45 -6.35
N LEU A 71 -1.86 2.00 -6.25
CA LEU A 71 -1.65 3.24 -5.51
C LEU A 71 -2.55 4.35 -6.06
N LYS A 72 -3.02 5.24 -5.18
CA LYS A 72 -3.94 6.30 -5.56
C LYS A 72 -3.34 7.24 -6.61
N ASP A 73 -2.10 7.65 -6.41
CA ASP A 73 -1.37 8.59 -7.26
C ASP A 73 0.16 8.45 -7.10
N ASP A 74 0.89 9.28 -7.83
CA ASP A 74 2.34 9.32 -7.81
C ASP A 74 2.93 9.96 -6.54
N HIS A 75 2.14 10.69 -5.75
CA HIS A 75 2.62 11.23 -4.46
C HIS A 75 2.85 10.09 -3.48
N ILE A 76 1.91 9.15 -3.35
CA ILE A 76 2.05 7.98 -2.49
C ILE A 76 3.27 7.14 -2.91
N ARG A 77 3.42 6.91 -4.22
CA ARG A 77 4.59 6.23 -4.79
C ARG A 77 5.90 6.92 -4.40
N SER A 78 5.97 8.23 -4.58
CA SER A 78 7.18 9.02 -4.32
C SER A 78 7.57 9.01 -2.85
N ILE A 79 6.60 9.06 -1.93
CA ILE A 79 6.84 8.99 -0.48
C ILE A 79 7.52 7.66 -0.12
N ILE A 80 7.03 6.55 -0.65
CA ILE A 80 7.57 5.22 -0.35
C ILE A 80 8.95 5.03 -0.97
N ALA A 81 9.14 5.50 -2.21
CA ALA A 81 10.42 5.45 -2.89
C ALA A 81 11.48 6.27 -2.13
N LEU A 82 11.17 7.53 -1.83
CA LEU A 82 12.08 8.43 -1.11
C LEU A 82 12.42 7.91 0.29
N ALA A 83 11.43 7.40 1.03
CA ALA A 83 11.67 6.81 2.34
C ALA A 83 12.58 5.56 2.25
N THR A 84 12.40 4.73 1.22
CA THR A 84 13.25 3.54 1.00
C THR A 84 14.68 3.96 0.66
N THR A 85 14.85 4.86 -0.31
CA THR A 85 16.17 5.40 -0.69
C THR A 85 16.90 6.02 0.51
N HIS A 86 16.22 6.84 1.31
CA HIS A 86 16.83 7.46 2.50
C HIS A 86 17.30 6.44 3.54
N LEU A 87 16.61 5.30 3.69
CA LEU A 87 17.03 4.23 4.60
C LEU A 87 18.23 3.46 4.08
N GLU A 88 18.37 3.35 2.76
CA GLU A 88 19.50 2.69 2.08
C GLU A 88 20.76 3.57 2.05
N GLU A 89 20.63 4.90 2.01
CA GLU A 89 21.77 5.85 2.10
C GLU A 89 22.55 5.75 3.41
N LYS A 90 21.93 5.21 4.46
CA LYS A 90 22.52 5.06 5.79
C LYS A 90 23.11 3.66 6.04
N LEU A 91 23.13 2.80 5.02
CA LEU A 91 23.81 1.50 5.01
C LEU A 91 25.16 1.61 4.29
#